data_AF-A0A0F9SNM0-F1
#
_entry.id   AF-A0A0F9SNM0-F1
#
_cell.length_a   1.000
_cell.length_b   1.000
_cell.length_c   1.000
_cell.angle_alpha   90.00
_cell.angle_beta   90.00
_cell.angle_gamma   90.00
#
_symmetry.space_group_name_H-M   'P 1'
#
loop_
_entity.id
_entity.type
_entity.pdbx_description
1 polymer ?
#
loop_
_entity_poly.entity_id
_entity_poly.type
_entity_poly.pdbx_seq_one_letter_code
_entity_poly.pdbx_strand_id
1 'polypeptide(L)'
;MERLLYRQGNYGSICFPYKESCEFATKKCIKECTEQHNNMSWFKEIFEDFKKKSSISLYAQIKQEMQENNFTMLSWFDCGDCPIRLTIKVVQIMEQLREDGFWQIGFTRNKKLWKQVKDLCNVRFMLTVERGTKLELEGYYSIPDYSNQRTAIVHYHTYDKPIDESIDQIISEGYANIRYCGGGGSYIETKKVTEPKLVDQCFAFNSNTGTCNSSGDPVNVVHEANCQYCYEDNEGCFSG
;
A
#
# COMPACT_ATOMS: atom_id res chain seq x y z
N MET A 1 -10.93 -31.08 2.40
CA MET A 1 -9.89 -30.27 1.75
C MET A 1 -9.85 -28.97 2.54
N GLU A 2 -8.75 -28.68 3.23
CA GLU A 2 -8.67 -27.67 4.33
C GLU A 2 -7.60 -26.61 4.05
N ARG A 3 -7.48 -26.10 2.82
CA ARG A 3 -6.49 -25.06 2.50
C ARG A 3 -7.17 -23.74 2.21
N LEU A 4 -6.74 -22.68 2.89
CA LEU A 4 -7.12 -21.29 2.64
C LEU A 4 -6.13 -20.59 1.70
N LEU A 5 -4.88 -21.06 1.65
CA LEU A 5 -3.82 -20.44 0.88
C LEU A 5 -3.51 -21.24 -0.38
N TYR A 6 -3.39 -20.54 -1.50
CA TYR A 6 -2.76 -21.08 -2.70
C TYR A 6 -1.35 -20.53 -2.86
N ARG A 7 -0.47 -21.35 -3.44
CA ARG A 7 0.94 -20.99 -3.63
C ARG A 7 1.09 -20.12 -4.88
N GLN A 8 1.69 -18.95 -4.71
CA GLN A 8 2.12 -18.08 -5.82
C GLN A 8 3.60 -17.76 -5.66
N GLY A 9 4.46 -18.60 -6.24
CA GLY A 9 5.90 -18.56 -6.00
C GLY A 9 6.23 -18.88 -4.54
N ASN A 10 6.83 -17.91 -3.84
CA ASN A 10 7.24 -18.03 -2.43
C ASN A 10 6.23 -17.41 -1.45
N TYR A 11 5.04 -17.06 -1.95
CA TYR A 11 4.00 -16.40 -1.18
C TYR A 11 2.77 -17.30 -1.07
N GLY A 12 2.11 -17.23 0.09
CA GLY A 12 0.75 -17.73 0.24
C GLY A 12 -0.21 -16.66 -0.26
N SER A 13 -1.31 -17.05 -0.87
CA SER A 13 -2.29 -16.11 -1.39
C SER A 13 -3.72 -16.50 -1.08
N ILE A 14 -4.55 -15.48 -0.81
CA ILE A 14 -5.99 -15.59 -0.59
C ILE A 14 -6.72 -14.98 -1.78
N CYS A 15 -7.62 -15.75 -2.36
CA CYS A 15 -8.47 -15.37 -3.49
C CYS A 15 -9.93 -15.50 -3.09
N PHE A 16 -10.71 -14.45 -3.35
CA PHE A 16 -12.18 -14.51 -3.25
C PHE A 16 -12.81 -14.56 -4.65
N PRO A 17 -13.98 -15.21 -4.80
CA PRO A 17 -14.67 -15.27 -6.09
C PRO A 17 -15.18 -13.88 -6.46
N TYR A 18 -14.78 -13.39 -7.64
CA TYR A 18 -15.07 -12.02 -8.09
C TYR A 18 -16.57 -11.68 -8.03
N LYS A 19 -17.45 -12.57 -8.51
CA LYS A 19 -18.92 -12.32 -8.57
C LYS A 19 -19.58 -12.10 -7.21
N GLU A 20 -18.98 -12.59 -6.13
CA GLU A 20 -19.59 -12.56 -4.79
C GLU A 20 -18.87 -11.61 -3.83
N SER A 21 -17.70 -11.09 -4.23
CA SER A 21 -16.77 -10.38 -3.35
C SER A 21 -16.38 -9.00 -3.86
N CYS A 22 -16.47 -8.73 -5.17
CA CYS A 22 -16.13 -7.44 -5.78
C CYS A 22 -17.28 -6.41 -5.74
N GLU A 23 -17.82 -6.15 -4.55
CA GLU A 23 -18.88 -5.15 -4.30
C GLU A 23 -18.53 -3.75 -4.81
N PHE A 24 -17.24 -3.40 -4.80
CA PHE A 24 -16.72 -2.08 -5.17
C PHE A 24 -16.12 -2.02 -6.58
N ALA A 25 -16.27 -3.07 -7.40
CA ALA A 25 -15.75 -3.06 -8.76
C ALA A 25 -16.48 -2.04 -9.64
N THR A 26 -15.69 -1.28 -10.40
CA THR A 26 -16.23 -0.33 -11.39
C THR A 26 -16.71 -1.07 -12.63
N LYS A 27 -17.65 -0.51 -13.39
CA LYS A 27 -18.10 -1.10 -14.66
C LYS A 27 -16.93 -1.43 -15.61
N LYS A 28 -15.88 -0.60 -15.61
CA LYS A 28 -14.66 -0.83 -16.38
C LYS A 28 -13.91 -2.06 -15.86
N CYS A 29 -13.69 -2.15 -14.55
CA CYS A 29 -13.10 -3.33 -13.90
C CYS A 29 -13.85 -4.62 -14.26
N ILE A 30 -15.19 -4.58 -14.17
CA ILE A 30 -16.07 -5.71 -14.49
C ILE A 30 -15.90 -6.16 -15.94
N LYS A 31 -15.89 -5.21 -16.88
CA LYS A 31 -15.79 -5.47 -18.32
C LYS A 31 -14.45 -6.13 -18.70
N GLU A 32 -13.37 -5.68 -18.07
CA GLU A 32 -12.00 -6.09 -18.39
C GLU A 32 -11.54 -7.29 -17.52
N CYS A 33 -12.37 -7.72 -16.57
CA CYS A 33 -12.10 -8.90 -15.75
C CYS A 33 -12.30 -10.17 -16.60
N THR A 34 -11.21 -10.88 -16.88
CA THR A 34 -11.28 -12.17 -17.57
C THR A 34 -11.95 -13.23 -16.70
N GLU A 35 -12.87 -14.01 -17.24
CA GLU A 35 -13.61 -15.05 -16.50
C GLU A 35 -12.75 -16.20 -15.97
N GLN A 36 -11.45 -16.24 -16.30
CA GLN A 36 -10.54 -17.35 -15.97
C GLN A 36 -10.46 -17.64 -14.46
N HIS A 37 -10.62 -16.63 -13.59
CA HIS A 37 -10.59 -16.80 -12.13
C HIS A 37 -11.97 -17.19 -11.52
N ASN A 38 -13.07 -17.13 -12.29
CA ASN A 38 -14.41 -17.42 -11.77
C ASN A 38 -14.75 -18.92 -11.69
N ASN A 39 -13.97 -19.77 -12.37
CA ASN A 39 -14.29 -21.20 -12.51
C ASN A 39 -13.58 -22.10 -11.49
N MET A 40 -12.75 -21.55 -10.60
CA MET A 40 -12.09 -22.34 -9.56
C MET A 40 -13.05 -22.53 -8.37
N SER A 41 -13.60 -23.74 -8.24
CA SER A 41 -14.52 -24.12 -7.14
C SER A 41 -13.92 -23.83 -5.77
N TRP A 42 -12.61 -23.99 -5.62
CA TRP A 42 -11.88 -23.77 -4.39
C TRP A 42 -12.00 -22.32 -3.86
N PHE A 43 -12.00 -21.30 -4.71
CA PHE A 43 -12.14 -19.91 -4.23
C PHE A 43 -13.50 -19.67 -3.57
N LYS A 44 -14.56 -20.35 -4.05
CA LYS A 44 -15.88 -20.30 -3.40
C LYS A 44 -15.86 -20.97 -2.03
N GLU A 45 -15.14 -22.09 -1.90
CA GLU A 45 -14.98 -22.77 -0.60
C GLU A 45 -14.24 -21.89 0.41
N ILE A 46 -13.14 -21.25 0.01
CA ILE A 46 -12.42 -20.27 0.85
C ILE A 46 -13.37 -19.15 1.28
N PHE A 47 -14.13 -18.59 0.36
CA PHE A 47 -15.06 -17.51 0.67
C PHE A 47 -16.18 -17.93 1.63
N GLU A 48 -16.72 -19.14 1.47
CA GLU A 48 -17.69 -19.71 2.39
C GLU A 48 -17.10 -19.97 3.78
N ASP A 49 -15.84 -20.40 3.86
CA ASP A 49 -15.11 -20.51 5.12
C ASP A 49 -14.98 -19.15 5.79
N PHE A 50 -14.63 -18.09 5.05
CA PHE A 50 -14.60 -16.73 5.58
C PHE A 50 -15.97 -16.24 6.04
N LYS A 51 -17.07 -16.74 5.48
CA LYS A 51 -18.43 -16.43 5.96
C LYS A 51 -18.75 -17.18 7.26
N LYS A 52 -18.44 -18.47 7.33
CA LYS A 52 -18.89 -19.38 8.41
C LYS A 52 -17.95 -19.41 9.62
N LYS A 53 -16.65 -19.42 9.40
CA LYS A 53 -15.64 -19.54 10.46
C LYS A 53 -15.42 -18.20 11.17
N SER A 54 -14.98 -18.27 12.44
CA SER A 54 -14.58 -17.08 13.20
C SER A 54 -13.23 -16.55 12.71
N SER A 55 -12.92 -15.28 13.00
CA SER A 55 -11.60 -14.69 12.71
C SER A 55 -10.46 -15.47 13.35
N ILE A 56 -10.64 -15.91 14.61
CA ILE A 56 -9.64 -16.70 15.35
C ILE A 56 -9.34 -18.03 14.63
N SER A 57 -10.38 -18.75 14.20
CA SER A 57 -10.22 -20.03 13.50
C SER A 57 -9.52 -19.86 12.14
N LEU A 58 -9.91 -18.83 11.39
CA LEU A 58 -9.28 -18.51 10.10
C LEU A 58 -7.82 -18.09 10.27
N TYR A 59 -7.53 -17.23 11.26
CA TYR A 59 -6.17 -16.82 11.59
C TYR A 59 -5.29 -18.04 11.93
N ALA A 60 -5.74 -18.93 12.81
CA ALA A 60 -4.97 -20.11 13.19
C ALA A 60 -4.65 -20.99 11.98
N GLN A 61 -5.63 -21.19 11.10
CA GLN A 61 -5.46 -21.97 9.87
C GLN A 61 -4.49 -21.28 8.89
N ILE A 62 -4.62 -19.97 8.66
CA ILE A 62 -3.70 -19.20 7.79
C ILE A 62 -2.27 -19.26 8.35
N LYS A 63 -2.09 -19.05 9.65
CA LYS A 63 -0.78 -19.11 10.30
C LYS A 63 -0.12 -20.47 10.13
N GLN A 64 -0.87 -21.54 10.39
CA GLN A 64 -0.39 -22.90 10.20
C GLN A 64 0.04 -23.14 8.74
N GLU A 65 -0.80 -22.78 7.77
CA GLU A 65 -0.48 -22.95 6.35
C GLU A 65 0.74 -22.13 5.92
N MET A 66 0.90 -20.90 6.43
CA MET A 66 2.09 -20.07 6.20
C MET A 66 3.36 -20.76 6.70
N GLN A 67 3.32 -21.33 7.91
CA GLN A 67 4.47 -22.00 8.53
C GLN A 67 4.81 -23.31 7.83
N GLU A 68 3.82 -24.17 7.58
CA GLU A 68 4.02 -25.47 6.92
C GLU A 68 4.60 -25.33 5.51
N ASN A 69 4.26 -24.24 4.81
CA ASN A 69 4.72 -23.97 3.46
C ASN A 69 5.97 -23.09 3.38
N ASN A 70 6.48 -22.62 4.53
CA ASN A 70 7.56 -21.64 4.63
C ASN A 70 7.29 -20.37 3.79
N PHE A 71 6.05 -19.89 3.78
CA PHE A 71 5.72 -18.64 3.12
C PHE A 71 6.23 -17.46 3.93
N THR A 72 6.96 -16.57 3.27
CA THR A 72 7.53 -15.37 3.90
C THR A 72 6.56 -14.18 3.85
N MET A 73 5.57 -14.24 2.97
CA MET A 73 4.60 -13.16 2.75
C MET A 73 3.26 -13.73 2.30
N LEU A 74 2.19 -13.09 2.77
CA LEU A 74 0.80 -13.36 2.41
C LEU A 74 0.30 -12.29 1.43
N SER A 75 -0.21 -12.71 0.28
CA SER A 75 -0.95 -11.85 -0.64
C SER A 75 -2.45 -11.95 -0.41
N TRP A 76 -3.08 -10.79 -0.24
CA TRP A 76 -4.50 -10.66 -0.04
C TRP A 76 -5.19 -10.21 -1.33
N PHE A 77 -6.23 -10.93 -1.71
CA PHE A 77 -7.12 -10.62 -2.82
C PHE A 77 -6.42 -10.54 -4.17
N ASP A 78 -5.58 -11.53 -4.47
CA ASP A 78 -5.03 -11.71 -5.82
C ASP A 78 -6.14 -11.91 -6.87
N CYS A 79 -7.30 -12.40 -6.43
CA CYS A 79 -8.57 -12.25 -7.13
C CYS A 79 -9.69 -11.93 -6.14
N GLY A 80 -10.75 -11.32 -6.66
CA GLY A 80 -11.85 -10.86 -5.83
C GLY A 80 -11.52 -9.56 -5.10
N ASP A 81 -12.29 -9.27 -4.05
CA ASP A 81 -12.00 -8.18 -3.11
C ASP A 81 -12.67 -8.48 -1.76
N CYS A 82 -12.35 -7.75 -0.70
CA CYS A 82 -13.05 -7.89 0.57
C CYS A 82 -14.44 -7.23 0.51
N PRO A 83 -15.55 -7.98 0.61
CA PRO A 83 -16.87 -7.37 0.72
C PRO A 83 -17.03 -6.64 2.07
N ILE A 84 -17.93 -5.67 2.14
CA ILE A 84 -18.04 -4.80 3.32
C ILE A 84 -18.32 -5.59 4.60
N ARG A 85 -19.15 -6.64 4.49
CA ARG A 85 -19.56 -7.52 5.59
C ARG A 85 -18.44 -8.36 6.21
N LEU A 86 -17.35 -8.58 5.49
CA LEU A 86 -16.19 -9.33 6.00
C LEU A 86 -15.07 -8.43 6.52
N THR A 87 -15.18 -7.11 6.32
CA THR A 87 -14.12 -6.14 6.65
C THR A 87 -13.58 -6.32 8.07
N ILE A 88 -14.44 -6.30 9.09
CA ILE A 88 -14.00 -6.42 10.49
C ILE A 88 -13.29 -7.76 10.74
N LYS A 89 -13.81 -8.85 10.17
CA LYS A 89 -13.22 -10.17 10.30
C LYS A 89 -11.82 -10.23 9.67
N VAL A 90 -11.65 -9.66 8.47
CA VAL A 90 -10.36 -9.61 7.78
C VAL A 90 -9.37 -8.73 8.54
N VAL A 91 -9.79 -7.54 9.01
CA VAL A 91 -8.93 -6.65 9.83
C VAL A 91 -8.38 -7.39 11.04
N GLN A 92 -9.24 -8.07 11.80
CA GLN A 92 -8.81 -8.86 12.97
C GLN A 92 -7.78 -9.95 12.63
N ILE A 93 -7.89 -10.57 11.46
CA ILE A 93 -6.91 -11.57 11.00
C ILE A 93 -5.60 -10.88 10.64
N MET A 94 -5.64 -9.77 9.89
CA MET A 94 -4.45 -9.03 9.48
C MET A 94 -3.66 -8.49 10.68
N GLU A 95 -4.35 -8.01 11.72
CA GLU A 95 -3.74 -7.53 12.96
C GLU A 95 -3.02 -8.65 13.73
N GLN A 96 -3.64 -9.83 13.85
CA GLN A 96 -3.02 -10.98 14.51
C GLN A 96 -1.81 -11.50 13.72
N LEU A 97 -1.91 -11.57 12.39
CA LEU A 97 -0.78 -11.97 11.53
C LEU A 97 0.37 -10.96 11.61
N ARG A 98 0.06 -9.66 11.74
CA ARG A 98 1.05 -8.60 11.98
C ARG A 98 1.78 -8.84 13.30
N GLU A 99 1.06 -9.16 14.37
CA GLU A 99 1.65 -9.43 15.70
C GLU A 99 2.61 -10.63 15.67
N ASP A 100 2.33 -11.61 14.81
CA ASP A 100 3.23 -12.73 14.54
C ASP A 100 4.40 -12.40 13.59
N GLY A 101 4.47 -11.18 13.06
CA GLY A 101 5.55 -10.73 12.19
C GLY A 101 5.42 -11.14 10.72
N PHE A 102 4.26 -11.62 10.27
CA PHE A 102 4.07 -11.96 8.85
C PHE A 102 3.96 -10.70 7.98
N TRP A 103 4.71 -10.68 6.87
CA TRP A 103 4.56 -9.67 5.83
C TRP A 103 3.29 -9.91 5.03
N GLN A 104 2.55 -8.84 4.74
CA GLN A 104 1.26 -8.88 4.08
C GLN A 104 1.24 -7.83 2.96
N ILE A 105 0.81 -8.24 1.77
CA ILE A 105 0.58 -7.36 0.62
C ILE A 105 -0.82 -7.57 0.10
N GLY A 106 -1.36 -6.59 -0.63
CA GLY A 106 -2.62 -6.81 -1.33
C GLY A 106 -3.22 -5.56 -1.92
N PHE A 107 -4.30 -5.78 -2.65
CA PHE A 107 -5.07 -4.75 -3.32
C PHE A 107 -6.51 -4.82 -2.85
N THR A 108 -7.15 -3.67 -2.69
CA THR A 108 -8.60 -3.62 -2.41
C THR A 108 -9.23 -2.40 -3.04
N ARG A 109 -10.51 -2.47 -3.40
CA ARG A 109 -11.35 -1.30 -3.67
C ARG A 109 -12.23 -0.95 -2.46
N ASN A 110 -12.24 -1.79 -1.43
CA ASN A 110 -12.91 -1.53 -0.17
C ASN A 110 -12.14 -0.48 0.65
N LYS A 111 -12.51 0.79 0.46
CA LYS A 111 -11.94 1.94 1.19
C LYS A 111 -12.03 1.79 2.72
N LYS A 112 -13.08 1.11 3.24
CA LYS A 112 -13.24 0.89 4.70
C LYS A 112 -12.20 -0.09 5.23
N LEU A 113 -11.89 -1.16 4.49
CA LEU A 113 -10.81 -2.08 4.84
C LEU A 113 -9.47 -1.35 4.78
N TRP A 114 -9.16 -0.72 3.65
CA TRP A 114 -7.89 -0.03 3.44
C TRP A 114 -7.58 0.99 4.54
N LYS A 115 -8.54 1.85 4.90
CA LYS A 115 -8.36 2.83 6.00
C LYS A 115 -7.98 2.20 7.35
N GLN A 116 -8.44 0.99 7.64
CA GLN A 116 -8.15 0.32 8.91
C GLN A 116 -6.79 -0.38 8.92
N VAL A 117 -6.25 -0.73 7.75
CA VAL A 117 -5.04 -1.58 7.66
C VAL A 117 -3.82 -0.89 7.05
N LYS A 118 -4.00 0.27 6.38
CA LYS A 118 -2.93 0.94 5.63
C LYS A 118 -1.72 1.34 6.48
N ASP A 119 -1.93 1.60 7.77
CA ASP A 119 -0.91 2.05 8.72
C ASP A 119 -0.39 0.92 9.62
N LEU A 120 -0.84 -0.32 9.41
CA LEU A 120 -0.32 -1.48 10.13
C LEU A 120 1.13 -1.76 9.69
N CYS A 121 2.03 -1.97 10.65
CA CYS A 121 3.38 -2.44 10.35
C CYS A 121 3.33 -3.80 9.63
N ASN A 122 4.33 -4.08 8.80
CA ASN A 122 4.40 -5.29 7.96
C ASN A 122 3.21 -5.51 7.00
N VAL A 123 2.34 -4.52 6.84
CA VAL A 123 1.27 -4.51 5.85
C VAL A 123 1.60 -3.47 4.76
N ARG A 124 1.49 -3.87 3.49
CA ARG A 124 1.56 -2.99 2.32
C ARG A 124 0.30 -3.20 1.49
N PHE A 125 -0.74 -2.46 1.86
CA PHE A 125 -2.06 -2.59 1.27
C PHE A 125 -2.39 -1.39 0.39
N MET A 126 -2.71 -1.64 -0.87
CA MET A 126 -3.01 -0.58 -1.83
C MET A 126 -4.51 -0.42 -2.06
N LEU A 127 -4.98 0.82 -2.04
CA LEU A 127 -6.34 1.16 -2.47
C LEU A 127 -6.37 1.30 -3.99
N THR A 128 -7.10 0.40 -4.65
CA THR A 128 -7.31 0.44 -6.09
C THR A 128 -8.35 1.50 -6.44
N VAL A 129 -7.93 2.52 -7.18
CA VAL A 129 -8.74 3.65 -7.63
C VAL A 129 -8.65 3.81 -9.14
N GLU A 130 -9.63 4.47 -9.74
CA GLU A 130 -9.58 4.80 -11.16
C GLU A 130 -8.86 6.14 -11.38
N ARG A 131 -8.41 6.38 -12.62
CA ARG A 131 -7.97 7.71 -13.04
C ARG A 131 -9.05 8.77 -12.79
N GLY A 132 -8.63 9.99 -12.52
CA GLY A 132 -9.50 11.10 -12.09
C GLY A 132 -10.01 11.03 -10.64
N THR A 133 -9.72 9.96 -9.88
CA THR A 133 -10.12 9.89 -8.47
C THR A 133 -9.35 10.94 -7.67
N LYS A 134 -10.06 11.71 -6.83
CA LYS A 134 -9.45 12.60 -5.85
C LYS A 134 -8.88 11.80 -4.68
N LEU A 135 -7.65 12.10 -4.29
CA LEU A 135 -6.99 11.42 -3.16
C LEU A 135 -7.22 12.20 -1.86
N GLU A 136 -7.94 11.57 -0.93
CA GLU A 136 -8.30 12.21 0.33
C GLU A 136 -7.34 11.92 1.50
N LEU A 137 -6.49 10.89 1.37
CA LEU A 137 -5.69 10.36 2.48
C LEU A 137 -4.31 9.91 2.01
N GLU A 138 -3.33 9.98 2.89
CA GLU A 138 -2.01 9.40 2.64
C GLU A 138 -2.05 7.87 2.58
N GLY A 139 -1.22 7.32 1.69
CA GLY A 139 -0.95 5.89 1.62
C GLY A 139 -0.67 5.41 0.21
N TYR A 140 -0.78 4.09 0.02
CA TYR A 140 -0.53 3.45 -1.25
C TYR A 140 -1.81 3.29 -2.06
N TYR A 141 -1.73 3.68 -3.32
CA TYR A 141 -2.78 3.60 -4.31
C TYR A 141 -2.35 2.71 -5.46
N SER A 142 -3.32 2.02 -6.04
CA SER A 142 -3.17 1.18 -7.22
C SER A 142 -4.09 1.71 -8.32
N ILE A 143 -3.55 1.95 -9.51
CA ILE A 143 -4.28 2.55 -10.63
C ILE A 143 -4.17 1.60 -11.82
N PRO A 144 -5.25 0.88 -12.16
CA PRO A 144 -5.23 -0.05 -13.27
C PRO A 144 -5.28 0.69 -14.61
N ASP A 145 -4.36 0.32 -15.49
CA ASP A 145 -4.39 0.57 -16.93
C ASP A 145 -4.86 -0.71 -17.63
N TYR A 146 -6.18 -0.85 -17.73
CA TYR A 146 -6.80 -2.02 -18.35
C TYR A 146 -6.43 -2.21 -19.83
N SER A 147 -6.17 -1.12 -20.56
CA SER A 147 -5.82 -1.19 -21.98
C SER A 147 -4.46 -1.84 -22.19
N ASN A 148 -3.52 -1.59 -21.28
CA ASN A 148 -2.16 -2.15 -21.33
C ASN A 148 -1.94 -3.32 -20.35
N GLN A 149 -2.97 -3.73 -19.61
CA GLN A 149 -2.91 -4.74 -18.54
C GLN A 149 -1.77 -4.46 -17.54
N ARG A 150 -1.64 -3.19 -17.14
CA ARG A 150 -0.65 -2.73 -16.17
C ARG A 150 -1.33 -2.10 -14.98
N THR A 151 -0.64 -2.08 -13.86
CA THR A 151 -1.07 -1.33 -12.68
C THR A 151 0.04 -0.40 -12.26
N ALA A 152 -0.29 0.89 -12.13
CA ALA A 152 0.59 1.88 -11.51
C ALA A 152 0.37 1.88 -10.00
N ILE A 153 1.45 1.71 -9.23
CA ILE A 153 1.44 1.90 -7.78
C ILE A 153 1.91 3.31 -7.49
N VAL A 154 1.10 4.07 -6.77
CA VAL A 154 1.36 5.45 -6.36
C VAL A 154 1.43 5.52 -4.85
N HIS A 155 2.54 6.05 -4.32
CA HIS A 155 2.63 6.42 -2.92
C HIS A 155 2.35 7.92 -2.79
N TYR A 156 1.29 8.28 -2.08
CA TYR A 156 0.85 9.66 -1.91
C TYR A 156 1.08 10.13 -0.46
N HIS A 157 1.74 11.28 -0.32
CA HIS A 157 2.00 11.99 0.93
C HIS A 157 1.36 13.38 0.88
N THR A 158 0.76 13.82 1.98
CA THR A 158 0.08 15.12 2.11
C THR A 158 1.03 16.28 2.36
N TYR A 159 2.27 16.00 2.77
CA TYR A 159 3.33 17.01 2.84
C TYR A 159 3.65 17.61 1.46
N ASP A 160 3.25 16.93 0.39
CA ASP A 160 3.57 17.32 -0.98
C ASP A 160 2.50 18.20 -1.66
N LYS A 161 1.22 18.23 -1.17
CA LYS A 161 0.14 19.06 -1.76
C LYS A 161 -1.23 19.05 -1.04
N PRO A 162 -2.13 20.02 -1.35
CA PRO A 162 -3.49 20.04 -0.81
C PRO A 162 -4.34 18.83 -1.23
N ILE A 163 -5.23 18.41 -0.34
CA ILE A 163 -6.11 17.21 -0.35
C ILE A 163 -7.13 17.17 -1.53
N ASP A 164 -7.02 18.02 -2.54
CA ASP A 164 -8.06 18.23 -3.56
C ASP A 164 -7.67 17.92 -5.02
N GLU A 165 -6.47 17.42 -5.25
CA GLU A 165 -5.98 17.11 -6.60
C GLU A 165 -6.40 15.71 -7.08
N SER A 166 -6.63 15.60 -8.38
CA SER A 166 -6.91 14.30 -9.02
C SER A 166 -5.63 13.48 -9.14
N ILE A 167 -5.75 12.16 -9.14
CA ILE A 167 -4.58 11.27 -9.28
C ILE A 167 -3.80 11.48 -10.57
N ASP A 168 -4.45 11.90 -11.66
CA ASP A 168 -3.77 12.22 -12.91
C ASP A 168 -2.90 13.48 -12.79
N GLN A 169 -3.32 14.46 -11.97
CA GLN A 169 -2.56 15.67 -11.68
C GLN A 169 -1.34 15.37 -10.81
N ILE A 170 -1.52 14.56 -9.75
CA ILE A 170 -0.43 14.09 -8.88
C ILE A 170 0.65 13.36 -9.70
N ILE A 171 0.22 12.51 -10.64
CA ILE A 171 1.12 11.79 -11.55
C ILE A 171 1.83 12.72 -12.55
N SER A 172 1.11 13.68 -13.14
CA SER A 172 1.67 14.55 -14.17
C SER A 172 2.72 15.52 -13.60
N GLU A 173 2.52 15.97 -12.37
CA GLU A 173 3.38 16.93 -11.70
C GLU A 173 4.52 16.28 -10.89
N GLY A 174 4.57 14.95 -10.82
CA GLY A 174 5.70 14.21 -10.25
C GLY A 174 5.65 13.99 -8.75
N TYR A 175 4.52 14.22 -8.07
CA TYR A 175 4.36 14.00 -6.63
C TYR A 175 4.10 12.53 -6.26
N ALA A 176 4.42 11.60 -7.16
CA ALA A 176 4.19 10.18 -6.97
C ALA A 176 5.39 9.37 -7.47
N ASN A 177 5.86 8.45 -6.62
CA ASN A 177 6.69 7.35 -7.09
C ASN A 177 5.80 6.33 -7.80
N ILE A 178 5.96 6.19 -9.11
CA ILE A 178 5.16 5.28 -9.93
C ILE A 178 5.96 4.00 -10.17
N ARG A 179 5.38 2.85 -9.82
CA ARG A 179 5.87 1.54 -10.26
C ARG A 179 4.83 0.87 -11.13
N TYR A 180 5.24 0.38 -12.30
CA TYR A 180 4.37 -0.42 -13.16
C TYR A 180 4.59 -1.91 -12.92
N CYS A 181 3.51 -2.61 -12.60
CA CYS A 181 3.47 -4.07 -12.49
C CYS A 181 2.67 -4.66 -13.66
N GLY A 182 3.23 -5.64 -14.37
CA GLY A 182 2.60 -6.34 -15.50
C GLY A 182 3.43 -7.54 -16.01
N GLY A 183 2.82 -8.46 -16.75
CA GLY A 183 3.30 -9.82 -17.10
C GLY A 183 4.58 -9.97 -17.94
N GLY A 184 5.55 -9.07 -17.85
CA GLY A 184 6.83 -9.13 -18.56
C GLY A 184 8.00 -8.45 -17.83
N GLY A 185 7.90 -8.26 -16.51
CA GLY A 185 8.91 -7.59 -15.68
C GLY A 185 8.40 -6.29 -15.06
N SER A 186 8.98 -5.92 -13.91
CA SER A 186 8.73 -4.64 -13.24
C SER A 186 9.65 -3.58 -13.83
N TYR A 187 9.08 -2.49 -14.34
CA TYR A 187 9.84 -1.32 -14.76
C TYR A 187 9.52 -0.18 -13.81
N ILE A 188 10.56 0.38 -13.19
CA ILE A 188 10.44 1.58 -12.36
C ILE A 188 10.62 2.76 -13.30
N GLU A 189 9.52 3.45 -13.62
CA GLU A 189 9.61 4.79 -14.17
C GLU A 189 9.52 5.75 -12.98
N THR A 190 10.65 5.97 -12.32
CA THR A 190 10.78 7.06 -11.37
C THR A 190 10.79 8.35 -12.19
N LYS A 191 9.62 8.96 -12.39
CA LYS A 191 9.61 10.41 -12.59
C LYS A 191 10.18 10.99 -11.32
N LYS A 192 11.30 11.72 -11.42
CA LYS A 192 11.86 12.48 -10.32
C LYS A 192 10.71 13.29 -9.72
N VAL A 193 10.31 12.92 -8.49
CA VAL A 193 9.77 13.92 -7.56
C VAL A 193 10.80 15.03 -7.63
N THR A 194 10.38 16.23 -8.00
CA THR A 194 11.28 17.38 -8.08
C THR A 194 12.03 17.37 -6.77
N GLU A 195 13.35 17.16 -6.80
CA GLU A 195 14.14 17.11 -5.57
C GLU A 195 13.78 18.38 -4.79
N PRO A 196 13.36 18.28 -3.51
CA PRO A 196 13.17 19.47 -2.71
C PRO A 196 14.44 20.29 -2.86
N LYS A 197 14.31 21.57 -3.25
CA LYS A 197 15.45 22.42 -3.53
C LYS A 197 16.39 22.35 -2.33
N LEU A 198 17.60 21.87 -2.56
CA LEU A 198 18.69 22.05 -1.61
C LEU A 198 18.89 23.56 -1.50
N VAL A 199 18.62 24.11 -0.32
CA VAL A 199 18.95 25.49 -0.01
C VAL A 199 20.46 25.53 0.18
N ASP A 200 21.17 26.38 -0.57
CA ASP A 200 22.63 26.51 -0.48
C ASP A 200 23.12 27.06 0.88
N GLN A 201 22.22 27.29 1.85
CA GLN A 201 22.52 27.91 3.14
C GLN A 201 21.83 27.15 4.29
N CYS A 202 22.62 26.40 5.05
CA CYS A 202 22.17 25.82 6.32
C CYS A 202 22.14 26.90 7.40
N PHE A 203 20.98 27.12 8.02
CA PHE A 203 20.88 27.90 9.25
C PHE A 203 21.29 27.01 10.44
N ALA A 204 22.07 27.58 11.37
CA ALA A 204 22.62 26.82 12.49
C ALA A 204 21.53 26.19 13.37
N PHE A 205 21.65 24.89 13.61
CA PHE A 205 20.79 24.12 14.52
C PHE A 205 21.17 24.42 15.98
N ASN A 206 20.21 24.88 16.79
CA ASN A 206 20.44 25.10 18.22
C ASN A 206 20.03 23.84 19.00
N SER A 207 21.03 23.08 19.47
CA SER A 207 20.81 21.82 20.20
C SER A 207 20.08 22.00 21.54
N ASN A 208 20.07 23.21 22.11
CA ASN A 208 19.39 23.46 23.39
C ASN A 208 17.89 23.70 23.22
N THR A 209 17.45 24.15 22.04
CA THR A 209 16.03 24.45 21.77
C THR A 209 15.39 23.47 20.79
N GLY A 210 16.19 22.69 20.05
CA GLY A 210 15.69 21.78 19.03
C GLY A 210 15.15 22.51 17.78
N THR A 211 15.55 23.76 17.56
CA THR A 211 15.04 24.62 16.49
C THR A 211 16.16 25.19 15.61
N CYS A 212 15.86 25.44 14.34
CA CYS A 212 16.76 26.13 13.41
C CYS A 212 16.50 27.64 13.47
N ASN A 213 17.54 28.45 13.71
CA ASN A 213 17.39 29.91 13.83
C ASN A 213 17.20 30.57 12.46
N SER A 214 16.00 31.10 12.19
CA SER A 214 15.63 31.74 10.91
C SER A 214 16.05 33.21 10.77
N SER A 215 16.83 33.78 11.71
CA SER A 215 17.09 35.23 11.77
C SER A 215 18.48 35.62 12.30
N GLY A 216 19.55 35.02 11.78
CA GLY A 216 20.92 35.44 12.07
C GLY A 216 21.85 35.29 10.86
N ASP A 217 22.86 36.17 10.79
CA ASP A 217 23.92 36.13 9.77
C ASP A 217 24.54 34.72 9.67
N PRO A 218 24.94 34.28 8.46
CA PRO A 218 25.49 32.94 8.24
C PRO A 218 26.73 32.71 9.11
N VAL A 219 26.63 31.78 10.06
CA VAL A 219 27.72 31.47 10.99
C VAL A 219 28.68 30.52 10.29
N ASN A 220 29.84 31.03 9.87
CA ASN A 220 30.94 30.27 9.26
C ASN A 220 31.78 29.50 10.32
N VAL A 221 31.11 28.84 11.27
CA VAL A 221 31.79 28.03 12.29
C VAL A 221 31.02 26.71 12.46
N VAL A 222 31.49 25.70 11.74
CA VAL A 222 31.09 24.30 11.93
C VAL A 222 31.69 23.82 13.25
N HIS A 223 30.87 23.74 14.30
CA HIS A 223 31.15 22.85 15.41
C HIS A 223 30.23 21.63 15.31
N GLU A 224 30.87 20.51 14.99
CA GLU A 224 30.42 19.11 15.05
C GLU A 224 28.97 18.86 15.50
N ALA A 225 28.07 18.83 14.52
CA ALA A 225 26.91 17.95 14.53
C ALA A 225 26.81 17.34 13.14
N ASN A 226 26.77 16.01 13.05
CA ASN A 226 26.68 15.23 11.80
C ASN A 226 25.32 15.44 11.10
N CYS A 227 25.07 16.66 10.62
CA CYS A 227 23.89 17.01 9.84
C CYS A 227 24.26 16.99 8.36
N GLN A 228 23.78 15.97 7.64
CA GLN A 228 24.19 15.73 6.26
C GLN A 228 23.27 16.47 5.26
N TYR A 229 22.04 16.81 5.66
CA TYR A 229 21.04 17.48 4.83
C TYR A 229 20.10 18.37 5.67
N CYS A 230 19.78 19.57 5.18
CA CYS A 230 18.70 20.43 5.67
C CYS A 230 17.73 20.71 4.52
N TYR A 231 16.42 20.66 4.78
CA TYR A 231 15.37 20.90 3.78
C TYR A 231 14.56 22.14 4.15
N GLU A 232 14.15 22.91 3.13
CA GLU A 232 13.54 24.25 3.24
C GLU A 232 12.26 24.29 4.09
N ASP A 233 11.55 23.15 4.22
CA ASP A 233 10.26 23.03 4.91
C ASP A 233 10.26 22.14 6.18
N ASN A 234 11.43 21.69 6.68
CA ASN A 234 11.51 20.83 7.87
C ASN A 234 12.51 21.33 8.91
N GLU A 235 12.03 21.65 10.12
CA GLU A 235 12.83 21.97 11.31
C GLU A 235 13.52 20.72 11.90
N GLY A 236 14.41 20.07 11.14
CA GLY A 236 15.11 18.89 11.66
C GLY A 236 16.33 18.49 10.86
N CYS A 237 17.44 18.23 11.58
CA CYS A 237 18.63 17.58 11.06
C CYS A 237 18.43 16.06 10.99
N PHE A 238 18.70 15.45 9.84
CA PHE A 238 18.68 14.00 9.67
C PHE A 238 20.10 13.46 9.45
N SER A 239 20.51 12.48 10.26
CA SER A 239 21.74 11.72 10.06
C SER A 239 21.43 10.45 9.27
N GLY A 240 22.17 10.22 8.17
CA GLY A 240 22.12 8.98 7.39
C GLY A 240 22.72 7.78 8.11
#